data_AF-A0A0B7JJP3-F1
#
_entry.id   AF-A0A0B7JJP3-F1
#
_cell.length_a   1.000
_cell.length_b   1.000
_cell.length_c   1.000
_cell.angle_alpha   90.00
_cell.angle_beta   90.00
_cell.angle_gamma   90.00
#
_symmetry.space_group_name_H-M   'P 1'
#
loop_
_entity.id
_entity.type
_entity.pdbx_description
1 polymer ?
#
loop_
_entity_poly.entity_id
_entity_poly.type
_entity_poly.pdbx_seq_one_letter_code
_entity_poly.pdbx_strand_id
1 'polypeptide(L)'
;MSRTILEELTASNPPVNAQFVPISGNTTSEKWLKFTSWRPWADFTYRNLSSMYRGVLDLESQAPNLGPGPTLPMEQTIRDERSMDHYLPRFILPVVNWALHQSTPALGLIRLQIAPGSWVDYSDWALVSQDDLEENCV
;
A
#
# COMPACT_ATOMS: atom_id res chain seq x y z
N MET A 1 -16.90 -8.79 -11.88
CA MET A 1 -16.16 -9.95 -12.43
C MET A 1 -15.13 -10.35 -11.38
N SER A 2 -14.90 -11.65 -11.14
CA SER A 2 -13.80 -12.09 -10.27
C SER A 2 -12.47 -11.76 -10.94
N ARG A 3 -11.49 -11.39 -10.14
CA ARG A 3 -10.09 -11.19 -10.53
C ARG A 3 -9.20 -11.85 -9.50
N THR A 4 -8.03 -12.27 -9.92
CA THR A 4 -7.00 -12.72 -8.99
C THR A 4 -6.45 -11.54 -8.19
N ILE A 5 -5.94 -11.80 -6.98
CA ILE A 5 -5.24 -10.77 -6.20
C ILE A 5 -4.08 -10.18 -7.01
N LEU A 6 -3.34 -11.00 -7.76
CA LEU A 6 -2.25 -10.53 -8.60
C LEU A 6 -2.70 -9.55 -9.69
N GLU A 7 -3.76 -9.88 -10.41
CA GLU A 7 -4.31 -9.01 -11.47
C GLU A 7 -4.72 -7.65 -10.91
N GLU A 8 -5.32 -7.61 -9.72
CA GLU A 8 -5.75 -6.36 -9.12
C GLU A 8 -4.57 -5.54 -8.57
N LEU A 9 -3.61 -6.17 -7.89
CA LEU A 9 -2.42 -5.49 -7.38
C LEU A 9 -1.46 -5.02 -8.48
N THR A 10 -1.55 -5.59 -9.68
CA THR A 10 -0.76 -5.17 -10.85
C THR A 10 -1.53 -4.27 -11.81
N ALA A 11 -2.79 -3.97 -11.50
CA ALA A 11 -3.57 -3.01 -12.26
C ALA A 11 -2.93 -1.62 -12.20
N SER A 12 -3.15 -0.82 -13.25
CA SER A 12 -2.70 0.56 -13.26
C SER A 12 -3.42 1.34 -12.17
N ASN A 13 -2.65 2.01 -11.32
CA ASN A 13 -3.20 2.96 -10.35
C ASN A 13 -3.99 4.06 -11.06
N PRO A 14 -4.96 4.68 -10.37
CA PRO A 14 -5.61 5.88 -10.88
C PRO A 14 -4.59 6.96 -11.29
N PRO A 15 -4.94 7.80 -12.28
CA PRO A 15 -4.02 8.82 -12.77
C PRO A 15 -3.69 9.83 -11.68
N VAL A 16 -2.42 10.21 -11.62
CA VAL A 16 -1.89 11.21 -10.69
C VAL A 16 -1.35 12.40 -11.46
N ASN A 17 -1.77 13.60 -11.09
CA ASN A 17 -1.21 14.85 -11.57
C ASN A 17 -0.17 15.38 -10.57
N ALA A 18 1.11 15.15 -10.87
CA ALA A 18 2.24 15.59 -10.07
C ALA A 18 2.92 16.87 -10.63
N GLN A 19 2.26 17.64 -11.50
CA GLN A 19 2.87 18.80 -12.16
C GLN A 19 3.31 19.92 -11.20
N PHE A 20 2.81 19.92 -9.97
CA PHE A 20 3.12 20.90 -8.93
C PHE A 20 4.18 20.40 -7.94
N VAL A 21 4.61 19.14 -8.05
CA VAL A 21 5.64 18.58 -7.19
C VAL A 21 6.99 19.17 -7.62
N PRO A 22 7.73 19.83 -6.71
CA PRO A 22 9.04 20.35 -7.04
C PRO A 22 9.99 19.19 -7.40
N ILE A 23 10.82 19.40 -8.42
CA ILE A 23 11.93 18.48 -8.73
C ILE A 23 13.01 18.73 -7.66
N SER A 24 12.83 18.18 -6.46
CA SER A 24 13.86 18.16 -5.44
C SER A 24 14.60 16.83 -5.44
N GLY A 25 15.87 16.85 -5.04
CA GLY A 25 16.60 15.60 -4.80
C GLY A 25 16.01 14.83 -3.61
N ASN A 26 16.36 13.55 -3.51
CA ASN A 26 16.06 12.75 -2.33
C ASN A 26 16.65 13.40 -1.08
N THR A 27 15.98 13.27 0.06
CA THR A 27 16.51 13.67 1.36
C THR A 27 17.89 13.02 1.58
N THR A 28 18.85 13.77 2.09
CA THR A 28 20.17 13.24 2.47
C THR A 28 20.50 13.67 3.89
N SER A 29 21.14 12.81 4.67
CA SER A 29 21.66 13.17 5.99
C SER A 29 23.07 12.66 6.16
N GLU A 30 23.95 13.54 6.63
CA GLU A 30 25.34 13.21 6.98
C GLU A 30 25.42 12.23 8.15
N LYS A 31 24.35 12.11 8.94
CA LYS A 31 24.24 11.19 10.09
C LYS A 31 23.80 9.77 9.69
N TRP A 32 23.47 9.54 8.42
CA TRP A 32 23.10 8.19 7.98
C TRP A 32 24.27 7.24 8.13
N LEU A 33 24.00 6.06 8.68
CA LEU A 33 25.00 5.00 8.80
C LEU A 33 25.49 4.62 7.40
N LYS A 34 26.80 4.74 7.18
CA LYS A 34 27.43 4.28 5.93
C LYS A 34 27.53 2.76 5.97
N PHE A 35 26.52 2.10 5.43
CA PHE A 35 26.54 0.66 5.32
C PHE A 35 27.38 0.24 4.11
N THR A 36 28.58 -0.28 4.35
CA THR A 36 29.54 -0.68 3.29
C THR A 36 29.42 -2.16 2.89
N SER A 37 28.62 -2.94 3.62
CA SER A 37 28.53 -4.40 3.49
C SER A 37 27.21 -4.89 2.91
N TRP A 38 26.43 -4.02 2.25
CA TRP A 38 25.22 -4.45 1.55
C TRP A 38 25.57 -5.45 0.46
N ARG A 39 24.94 -6.62 0.52
CA ARG A 39 24.97 -7.58 -0.57
C ARG A 39 23.62 -7.49 -1.28
N PRO A 40 23.60 -7.36 -2.62
CA PRO A 40 22.36 -7.48 -3.37
C PRO A 40 21.66 -8.78 -3.00
N TRP A 41 20.38 -8.70 -2.64
CA TRP A 41 19.57 -9.89 -2.44
C TRP A 41 19.14 -10.42 -3.81
N ALA A 42 19.97 -11.29 -4.39
CA ALA A 42 19.77 -11.79 -5.75
C ALA A 42 18.43 -12.51 -5.95
N ASP A 43 17.87 -13.09 -4.88
CA ASP A 43 16.57 -13.77 -4.93
C ASP A 43 15.38 -12.82 -4.79
N PHE A 44 15.60 -11.54 -4.46
CA PHE A 44 14.55 -10.53 -4.38
C PHE A 44 14.15 -10.05 -5.78
N THR A 45 13.52 -10.95 -6.53
CA THR A 45 13.02 -10.69 -7.89
C THR A 45 11.51 -10.84 -7.92
N TYR A 46 10.86 -10.11 -8.83
CA TYR A 46 9.42 -10.25 -9.06
C TYR A 46 9.03 -11.71 -9.28
N ARG A 47 9.76 -12.43 -10.14
CA ARG A 47 9.51 -13.84 -10.43
C ARG A 47 9.54 -14.72 -9.18
N ASN A 48 10.56 -14.55 -8.32
CA ASN A 48 10.70 -15.35 -7.12
C ASN A 48 9.61 -15.01 -6.10
N LEU A 49 9.34 -13.73 -5.87
CA LEU A 49 8.27 -13.28 -4.98
C LEU A 49 6.90 -13.80 -5.45
N SER A 50 6.57 -13.63 -6.73
CA SER A 50 5.32 -14.16 -7.29
C SER A 50 5.23 -15.67 -7.20
N SER A 51 6.35 -16.39 -7.36
CA SER A 51 6.38 -17.85 -7.20
C SER A 51 6.19 -18.27 -5.74
N MET A 52 6.78 -17.56 -4.78
CA MET A 52 6.66 -17.87 -3.35
C MET A 52 5.24 -17.63 -2.84
N TYR A 53 4.61 -16.55 -3.27
CA TYR A 53 3.26 -16.15 -2.83
C TYR A 53 2.15 -16.60 -3.79
N ARG A 54 2.45 -17.48 -4.74
CA ARG A 54 1.53 -17.88 -5.82
C ARG A 54 0.18 -18.36 -5.31
N GLY A 55 0.17 -19.20 -4.27
CA GLY A 55 -1.08 -19.74 -3.71
C GLY A 55 -2.03 -18.67 -3.17
N VAL A 56 -1.49 -17.52 -2.75
CA VAL A 56 -2.27 -16.36 -2.32
C VAL A 56 -2.60 -15.47 -3.52
N LEU A 57 -1.63 -15.22 -4.39
CA LEU A 57 -1.76 -14.33 -5.54
C LEU A 57 -2.78 -14.83 -6.56
N ASP A 58 -2.93 -16.14 -6.70
CA ASP A 58 -3.88 -16.80 -7.61
C ASP A 58 -5.30 -16.89 -6.99
N LEU A 59 -5.53 -16.40 -5.76
CA LEU A 59 -6.87 -16.36 -5.16
C LEU A 59 -7.79 -15.45 -5.96
N GLU A 60 -8.91 -15.99 -6.43
CA GLU A 60 -9.97 -15.23 -7.07
C GLU A 60 -10.92 -14.64 -6.03
N SER A 61 -11.16 -13.34 -6.12
CA SER A 61 -12.17 -12.68 -5.30
C SER A 61 -12.80 -11.52 -6.06
N GLN A 62 -13.91 -11.02 -5.53
CA GLN A 62 -14.52 -9.80 -6.06
C GLN A 62 -13.69 -8.61 -5.59
N ALA A 63 -12.97 -8.01 -6.52
CA ALA A 63 -12.21 -6.78 -6.29
C ALA A 63 -13.10 -5.72 -5.63
N PRO A 64 -12.54 -4.89 -4.73
CA PRO A 64 -13.32 -3.86 -4.07
C PRO A 64 -13.79 -2.89 -5.14
N ASN A 65 -15.08 -2.62 -5.17
CA ASN A 65 -15.60 -1.54 -5.98
C ASN A 65 -15.17 -0.24 -5.29
N LEU A 66 -14.02 0.30 -5.68
CA LEU A 66 -13.64 1.69 -5.41
C LEU A 66 -14.76 2.55 -6.01
N GLY A 67 -15.75 2.88 -5.18
CA GLY A 67 -17.06 3.30 -5.65
C GLY A 67 -17.01 4.45 -6.65
N PRO A 68 -18.05 4.60 -7.50
CA PRO A 68 -18.11 5.61 -8.56
C PRO A 68 -18.46 7.01 -8.01
N GLY A 69 -17.90 7.38 -6.86
CA GLY A 69 -17.95 8.77 -6.43
C GLY A 69 -17.21 9.63 -7.47
N PRO A 70 -17.76 10.77 -7.90
CA PRO A 70 -17.04 11.65 -8.81
C PRO A 70 -15.68 11.97 -8.19
N THR A 71 -14.61 11.51 -8.82
CA THR A 71 -13.25 11.88 -8.42
C THR A 71 -13.05 13.33 -8.81
N LEU A 72 -12.79 14.18 -7.83
CA LEU A 72 -12.50 15.58 -8.07
C LEU A 72 -11.07 15.67 -8.60
N PRO A 73 -10.78 16.53 -9.59
CA PRO A 73 -9.42 16.72 -10.10
C PRO A 73 -8.38 17.05 -9.01
N MET A 74 -8.81 17.69 -7.92
CA MET A 74 -7.94 17.98 -6.77
C MET A 74 -7.47 16.72 -6.04
N GLU A 75 -8.26 15.66 -6.02
CA GLU A 75 -7.93 14.40 -5.33
C GLU A 75 -6.87 13.60 -6.07
N GLN A 76 -6.68 13.88 -7.36
CA GLN A 76 -5.63 13.31 -8.19
C GLN A 76 -4.39 14.23 -8.26
N THR A 77 -4.46 15.43 -7.69
CA THR A 77 -3.37 16.41 -7.79
C THR A 77 -2.45 16.30 -6.58
N ILE A 78 -1.23 15.87 -6.81
CA ILE A 78 -0.18 15.79 -5.78
C ILE A 78 0.67 17.07 -5.85
N ARG A 79 0.82 17.72 -4.70
CA ARG A 79 1.58 18.96 -4.49
C ARG A 79 2.66 18.80 -3.43
N ASP A 80 2.35 18.06 -2.38
CA ASP A 80 3.18 17.80 -1.22
C ASP A 80 2.85 16.43 -0.62
N GLU A 81 3.57 16.06 0.44
CA GLU A 81 3.36 14.80 1.17
C GLU A 81 1.92 14.67 1.69
N ARG A 82 1.28 15.76 2.13
CA ARG A 82 -0.09 15.75 2.64
C ARG A 82 -1.11 15.39 1.56
N SER A 83 -0.94 15.93 0.36
CA SER A 83 -1.79 15.55 -0.78
C SER A 83 -1.63 14.08 -1.17
N MET A 84 -0.45 13.48 -0.95
CA MET A 84 -0.24 12.04 -1.11
C MET A 84 -0.94 11.24 -0.01
N ASP A 85 -0.88 11.71 1.24
CA ASP A 85 -1.58 11.07 2.37
C ASP A 85 -3.10 11.08 2.21
N HIS A 86 -3.67 11.98 1.41
CA HIS A 86 -5.08 11.95 1.03
C HIS A 86 -5.36 11.02 -0.16
N TYR A 87 -4.43 10.91 -1.11
CA TYR A 87 -4.55 10.07 -2.29
C TYR A 87 -4.53 8.57 -1.93
N LEU A 88 -3.57 8.17 -1.07
CA LEU A 88 -3.36 6.76 -0.74
C LEU A 88 -4.60 6.08 -0.13
N PRO A 89 -5.26 6.62 0.92
CA PRO A 89 -6.47 6.02 1.52
C PRO A 89 -7.65 5.91 0.59
N ARG A 90 -7.73 6.83 -0.37
CA ARG A 90 -8.85 6.89 -1.29
C ARG A 90 -8.72 5.88 -2.43
N PHE A 91 -7.51 5.73 -2.97
CA PHE A 91 -7.32 5.03 -4.24
C PHE A 91 -6.48 3.77 -4.14
N ILE A 92 -5.54 3.69 -3.20
CA ILE A 92 -4.54 2.61 -3.13
C ILE A 92 -4.86 1.67 -1.97
N LEU A 93 -5.02 2.20 -0.75
CA LEU A 93 -5.19 1.38 0.45
C LEU A 93 -6.43 0.48 0.44
N PRO A 94 -7.59 0.85 -0.14
CA PRO A 94 -8.72 -0.07 -0.17
C PRO A 94 -8.43 -1.34 -0.98
N VAL A 95 -7.65 -1.22 -2.06
CA VAL A 95 -7.21 -2.37 -2.88
C VAL A 95 -6.19 -3.22 -2.12
N VAL A 96 -5.21 -2.56 -1.49
CA VAL A 96 -4.19 -3.25 -0.69
C VAL A 96 -4.81 -3.97 0.51
N ASN A 97 -5.67 -3.30 1.27
CA ASN A 97 -6.35 -3.87 2.43
C ASN A 97 -7.31 -4.98 2.02
N TRP A 98 -8.01 -4.85 0.88
CA TRP A 98 -8.77 -5.96 0.33
C TRP A 98 -7.89 -7.18 0.07
N ALA A 99 -6.74 -7.01 -0.58
CA ALA A 99 -5.81 -8.12 -0.85
C ALA A 99 -5.27 -8.75 0.45
N LEU A 100 -4.96 -7.94 1.46
CA LEU A 100 -4.57 -8.42 2.79
C LEU A 100 -5.69 -9.23 3.46
N HIS A 101 -6.93 -8.78 3.38
CA HIS A 101 -8.08 -9.51 3.92
C HIS A 101 -8.34 -10.83 3.20
N GLN A 102 -8.14 -10.89 1.88
CA GLN A 102 -8.29 -12.14 1.14
C GLN A 102 -7.15 -13.13 1.41
N SER A 103 -5.93 -12.63 1.64
CA SER A 103 -4.73 -13.46 1.81
C SER A 103 -4.53 -14.00 3.23
N THR A 104 -4.96 -13.26 4.25
CA THR A 104 -4.73 -13.60 5.67
C THR A 104 -5.23 -15.00 6.08
N PRO A 105 -6.44 -15.46 5.66
CA PRO A 105 -6.88 -16.83 5.96
C PRO A 105 -5.99 -17.91 5.35
N ALA A 106 -5.54 -17.72 4.10
CA ALA A 106 -4.67 -18.67 3.40
C ALA A 106 -3.26 -18.74 4.02
N LEU A 107 -2.83 -17.68 4.70
CA LEU A 107 -1.56 -17.59 5.40
C LEU A 107 -1.64 -18.01 6.88
N GLY A 108 -2.84 -18.32 7.39
CA GLY A 108 -3.04 -18.63 8.81
C GLY A 108 -2.72 -17.45 9.74
N LEU A 109 -2.84 -16.23 9.24
CA LEU A 109 -2.55 -14.99 9.98
C LEU A 109 -3.82 -14.37 10.54
N ILE A 110 -3.67 -13.58 11.61
CA ILE A 110 -4.71 -12.64 12.07
C ILE A 110 -5.03 -11.62 10.97
N ARG A 111 -6.19 -10.96 11.05
CA ARG A 111 -6.55 -9.95 10.04
C ARG A 111 -5.57 -8.79 10.10
N LEU A 112 -4.92 -8.52 8.97
CA LEU A 112 -3.95 -7.45 8.81
C LEU A 112 -4.53 -6.37 7.91
N GLN A 113 -4.18 -5.12 8.19
CA GLN A 113 -4.51 -3.98 7.33
C GLN A 113 -3.43 -2.91 7.42
N ILE A 114 -3.27 -2.14 6.34
CA ILE A 114 -2.56 -0.88 6.36
C ILE A 114 -3.51 0.17 6.92
N ALA A 115 -3.14 0.74 8.06
CA ALA A 115 -3.87 1.81 8.72
C ALA A 115 -3.02 3.08 8.74
N PRO A 116 -3.63 4.26 8.91
CA PRO A 116 -2.91 5.47 9.30
C PRO A 116 -2.38 5.28 10.74
N GLY A 117 -1.39 4.42 10.93
CA GLY A 117 -0.71 4.27 12.20
C GLY A 117 0.07 5.55 12.53
N SER A 118 0.58 5.64 13.74
CA SER A 118 0.90 6.88 14.47
C SER A 118 -0.35 7.53 15.07
N TRP A 119 -0.54 7.20 16.35
CA TRP A 119 -1.48 7.79 17.30
C TRP A 119 -1.19 9.26 17.63
N VAL A 120 -0.35 9.95 16.84
CA VAL A 120 0.30 11.23 17.17
C VAL A 120 0.22 12.23 16.01
N ASP A 121 -0.93 12.31 15.34
CA ASP A 121 -1.32 13.29 14.30
C ASP A 121 -0.85 13.04 12.85
N TYR A 122 -0.05 12.02 12.56
CA TYR A 122 0.41 11.72 11.19
C TYR A 122 0.15 10.26 10.82
N SER A 123 -0.28 10.00 9.59
CA SER A 123 -0.43 8.65 9.04
C SER A 123 0.93 8.08 8.63
N ASP A 124 1.39 7.02 9.31
CA ASP A 124 2.63 6.32 9.02
C ASP A 124 2.43 5.09 8.11
N TRP A 125 1.17 4.80 7.75
CA TRP A 125 0.78 3.67 6.91
C TRP A 125 1.31 2.32 7.42
N ALA A 126 1.41 2.15 8.74
CA ALA A 126 1.85 0.91 9.35
C ALA A 126 0.89 -0.26 9.06
N LEU A 127 1.48 -1.44 8.92
CA LEU A 127 0.76 -2.71 8.93
C LEU A 127 0.36 -3.02 10.39
N VAL A 128 -0.93 -3.06 10.65
CA VAL A 128 -1.49 -3.33 11.98
C VAL A 128 -2.40 -4.55 11.93
N SER A 129 -2.56 -5.22 13.07
CA SER A 129 -3.64 -6.18 13.21
C SER A 129 -4.96 -5.45 13.40
N GLN A 130 -6.06 -6.07 12.95
CA GLN A 130 -7.39 -5.52 13.18
C GLN A 130 -7.74 -5.51 14.69
N ASP A 131 -7.25 -6.50 15.43
CA ASP A 131 -7.48 -6.61 16.87
C ASP A 131 -6.87 -5.41 17.63
N ASP A 132 -5.66 -4.97 17.24
CA ASP A 132 -4.99 -3.79 17.83
C ASP A 132 -5.74 -2.48 17.58
N LEU A 133 -6.54 -2.40 16.51
CA LEU A 133 -7.34 -1.21 16.20
C LEU A 133 -8.63 -1.16 17.01
N GLU A 134 -9.25 -2.31 17.26
CA GLU A 134 -10.51 -2.41 18.01
C GLU A 134 -10.28 -2.20 19.52
N GLU A 135 -9.17 -2.68 20.08
CA GLU A 135 -8.84 -2.52 21.51
C GLU A 135 -8.49 -1.08 21.91
N ASN A 136 -7.98 -0.28 20.98
CA ASN A 136 -7.51 1.08 21.24
C ASN A 136 -8.48 2.19 20.78
N CYS A 137 -9.69 1.81 20.32
CA CYS A 137 -10.76 2.73 19.94
C CYS A 137 -11.87 2.88 21.02
N VAL A 138 -11.61 2.49 22.27
CA VAL A 138 -12.51 2.66 23.43
C VAL A 138 -11.99 3.74 24.38
#